data_AF-A0A3M1ELQ7-F1
#
_entry.id   AF-A0A3M1ELQ7-F1
#
_cell.length_a   1.000
_cell.length_b   1.000
_cell.length_c   1.000
_cell.angle_alpha   90.00
_cell.angle_beta   90.00
_cell.angle_gamma   90.00
#
_symmetry.space_group_name_H-M   'P 1'
#
loop_
_entity.id
_entity.type
_entity.pdbx_description
1 polymer ?
#
loop_
_entity_poly.entity_id
_entity_poly.type
_entity_poly.pdbx_seq_one_letter_code
_entity_poly.pdbx_strand_id
1 'polypeptide(L)'
;ALGTQEGRETEVIVDLVDYYDEETGFTAMERATGWHAAIVAEMIARGEVRPGVVPLEEAVPGAAFVAEARRRGFQITERVRDTGD
;
A
#
# COMPACT_ATOMS: atom_id res chain seq x y z
N ALA A 1 -6.52 -11.97 -4.47
CA ALA A 1 -5.74 -13.15 -4.04
C ALA A 1 -6.71 -14.20 -3.53
N LEU A 2 -6.57 -15.45 -3.97
CA LEU A 2 -7.38 -16.58 -3.50
C LEU A 2 -6.63 -17.32 -2.40
N GLY A 3 -7.34 -17.79 -1.39
CA GLY A 3 -6.77 -18.55 -0.28
C GLY A 3 -7.82 -19.21 0.58
N THR A 4 -7.40 -19.73 1.73
CA THR A 4 -8.29 -20.34 2.71
C THR A 4 -8.24 -19.55 4.00
N GLN A 5 -9.39 -19.10 4.48
CA GLN A 5 -9.55 -18.47 5.79
C GLN A 5 -10.54 -19.29 6.61
N GLU A 6 -10.12 -19.76 7.79
CA GLU A 6 -10.97 -20.56 8.68
C GLU A 6 -11.61 -21.80 8.00
N GLY A 7 -10.91 -22.41 7.03
CA GLY A 7 -11.39 -23.58 6.29
C GLY A 7 -12.37 -23.28 5.15
N ARG A 8 -12.66 -22.00 4.86
CA ARG A 8 -13.46 -21.57 3.72
C ARG A 8 -12.56 -21.01 2.61
N GLU A 9 -12.92 -21.27 1.35
CA GLU A 9 -12.26 -20.60 0.23
C GLU A 9 -12.66 -19.13 0.22
N THR A 10 -11.65 -18.26 0.11
CA THR A 10 -11.80 -16.82 0.28
C THR A 10 -10.97 -16.07 -0.75
N GLU A 11 -11.55 -15.02 -1.32
CA GLU A 11 -10.89 -14.03 -2.15
C GLU A 11 -10.71 -12.72 -1.39
N VAL A 12 -9.49 -12.17 -1.44
CA VAL A 12 -9.19 -10.81 -0.98
C VAL A 12 -8.82 -9.94 -2.17
N ILE A 13 -9.54 -8.84 -2.37
CA ILE A 13 -9.28 -7.83 -3.39
C ILE A 13 -8.79 -6.56 -2.70
N VAL A 14 -7.65 -6.04 -3.13
CA VAL A 14 -7.11 -4.76 -2.69
C VAL A 14 -7.08 -3.84 -3.89
N ASP A 15 -7.81 -2.72 -3.83
CA ASP A 15 -7.87 -1.75 -4.91
C ASP A 15 -7.27 -0.42 -4.46
N LEU A 16 -6.46 0.15 -5.37
CA LEU A 16 -6.01 1.52 -5.33
C LEU A 16 -6.30 2.14 -6.70
N VAL A 17 -7.14 3.17 -6.71
CA VAL A 17 -7.42 3.94 -7.92
C VAL A 17 -6.99 5.37 -7.67
N ASP A 18 -6.11 5.87 -8.53
CA ASP A 18 -5.56 7.21 -8.42
C ASP A 18 -5.75 7.96 -9.74
N TYR A 19 -6.01 9.27 -9.62
CA TYR A 19 -6.33 10.14 -10.74
C TYR A 19 -5.35 11.31 -10.80
N TYR A 20 -5.37 12.01 -11.94
CA TYR A 20 -4.71 13.30 -12.06
C TYR A 20 -5.20 14.25 -10.97
N ASP A 21 -4.27 14.96 -10.34
CA ASP A 21 -4.53 15.90 -9.26
C ASP A 21 -4.48 17.31 -9.82
N GLU A 22 -5.66 17.92 -10.01
CA GLU A 22 -5.76 19.29 -10.54
C GLU A 22 -5.21 20.35 -9.58
N GLU A 23 -5.15 20.06 -8.27
CA GLU A 23 -4.66 21.03 -7.28
C GLU A 23 -3.14 21.17 -7.36
N THR A 24 -2.43 20.04 -7.43
CA THR A 24 -0.96 20.04 -7.48
C THR A 24 -0.41 20.00 -8.90
N GLY A 25 -1.25 19.64 -9.88
CA GLY A 25 -0.88 19.40 -11.26
C GLY A 25 -0.15 18.07 -11.52
N PHE A 26 -0.07 17.19 -10.51
CA PHE A 26 0.63 15.91 -10.63
C PHE A 26 -0.24 14.85 -11.26
N THR A 27 0.36 14.04 -12.12
CA THR A 27 -0.24 12.82 -12.63
C THR A 27 -0.40 11.76 -11.53
N ALA A 28 -1.33 10.83 -11.73
CA ALA A 28 -1.50 9.67 -10.86
C ALA A 28 -0.18 8.89 -10.68
N MET A 29 0.61 8.75 -11.77
CA MET A 29 1.91 8.06 -11.70
C MET A 29 2.93 8.82 -10.86
N GLU A 30 3.01 10.15 -10.98
CA GLU A 30 3.90 10.97 -10.16
C GLU A 30 3.51 10.91 -8.69
N ARG A 31 2.21 10.98 -8.38
CA ARG A 31 1.71 10.86 -7.01
C ARG A 31 2.02 9.48 -6.43
N ALA A 32 1.63 8.41 -7.11
CA ALA A 32 1.88 7.04 -6.66
C ALA A 32 3.39 6.79 -6.43
N THR A 33 4.24 7.24 -7.34
CA THR A 33 5.70 7.04 -7.24
C THR A 33 6.33 7.93 -6.16
N GLY A 34 6.05 9.23 -6.19
CA GLY A 34 6.67 10.21 -5.31
C GLY A 34 6.26 10.02 -3.86
N TRP A 35 4.98 9.79 -3.59
CA TRP A 35 4.51 9.54 -2.23
C TRP A 35 5.02 8.22 -1.69
N HIS A 36 5.07 7.15 -2.50
CA HIS A 36 5.69 5.90 -2.09
C HIS A 36 7.14 6.10 -1.64
N ALA A 37 7.95 6.76 -2.47
CA ALA A 37 9.34 7.07 -2.15
C ALA A 37 9.47 7.93 -0.88
N ALA A 38 8.63 8.95 -0.73
CA ALA A 38 8.64 9.82 0.45
C ALA A 38 8.31 9.06 1.74
N ILE A 39 7.28 8.19 1.73
CA ILE A 39 6.90 7.37 2.88
C ILE A 39 8.08 6.50 3.31
N VAL A 40 8.68 5.75 2.37
CA VAL A 40 9.78 4.84 2.69
C VAL A 40 11.02 5.61 3.16
N ALA A 41 11.32 6.76 2.53
CA ALA A 41 12.44 7.61 2.94
C ALA A 41 12.24 8.16 4.37
N GLU A 42 11.03 8.57 4.73
CA GLU A 42 10.70 8.99 6.09
C GLU A 42 10.87 7.85 7.10
N MET A 43 10.43 6.63 6.78
CA MET A 43 10.61 5.46 7.64
C MET A 43 12.10 5.12 7.83
N ILE A 44 12.90 5.22 6.77
CA ILE A 44 14.36 5.07 6.86
C ILE A 44 14.96 6.15 7.77
N ALA A 45 14.58 7.41 7.58
CA ALA A 45 15.08 8.53 8.37
C ALA A 45 14.73 8.41 9.87
N ARG A 46 13.58 7.79 10.20
CA ARG A 46 13.15 7.49 11.57
C ARG A 46 13.82 6.24 12.17
N GLY A 47 14.59 5.49 11.38
CA GLY A 47 15.22 4.24 11.82
C GLY A 47 14.26 3.06 11.93
N GLU A 48 13.09 3.14 11.29
CA GLU A 48 12.09 2.07 11.27
C GLU A 48 12.45 0.95 10.28
N VAL A 49 13.37 1.23 9.36
CA VAL A 49 13.89 0.27 8.37
C VAL A 49 15.33 -0.11 8.72
N ARG A 50 15.62 -1.41 8.71
CA ARG A 50 16.97 -1.94 8.99
C ARG A 50 17.98 -1.50 7.92
N PRO A 51 19.26 -1.25 8.28
CA PRO A 51 20.30 -0.93 7.29
C PRO A 51 20.58 -2.07 6.31
N GLY A 52 20.92 -1.71 5.06
CA GLY A 52 21.38 -2.63 4.01
C GLY A 52 20.50 -2.61 2.76
N VAL A 53 20.81 -3.49 1.80
CA VAL A 53 19.98 -3.75 0.63
C VAL A 53 18.96 -4.81 1.02
N VAL A 54 17.72 -4.39 1.29
CA VAL A 54 16.65 -5.25 1.79
C VAL A 54 15.43 -5.08 0.88
N PRO A 55 14.74 -6.18 0.50
CA PRO A 55 13.47 -6.09 -0.22
C PRO A 55 12.45 -5.26 0.56
N LEU A 56 11.65 -4.47 -0.14
CA LEU A 56 10.71 -3.54 0.49
C LEU A 56 9.70 -4.27 1.38
N GLU A 57 9.17 -5.38 0.90
CA GLU A 57 8.18 -6.22 1.57
C GLU A 57 8.68 -6.84 2.88
N GLU A 58 10.01 -6.96 3.04
CA GLU A 58 10.64 -7.39 4.29
C GLU A 58 11.01 -6.20 5.18
N ALA A 59 11.35 -5.06 4.57
CA ALA A 59 11.81 -3.85 5.24
C ALA A 59 10.67 -3.02 5.86
N VAL A 60 9.51 -2.99 5.22
CA VAL A 60 8.40 -2.10 5.55
C VAL A 60 7.12 -2.92 5.80
N PRO A 61 6.55 -2.89 7.02
CA PRO A 61 5.27 -3.55 7.28
C PRO A 61 4.16 -2.97 6.41
N GLY A 62 3.48 -3.82 5.64
CA GLY A 62 2.45 -3.38 4.68
C GLY A 62 1.34 -2.54 5.32
N ALA A 63 0.87 -2.91 6.51
CA ALA A 63 -0.14 -2.13 7.24
C ALA A 63 0.33 -0.72 7.62
N ALA A 64 1.61 -0.56 7.98
CA ALA A 64 2.19 0.74 8.31
C ALA A 64 2.30 1.62 7.05
N PHE A 65 2.77 1.05 5.93
CA PHE A 65 2.80 1.74 4.65
C PHE A 65 1.41 2.21 4.21
N VAL A 66 0.41 1.32 4.28
CA VAL A 66 -0.98 1.65 3.91
C VAL A 66 -1.54 2.76 4.79
N ALA A 67 -1.22 2.78 6.08
CA ALA A 67 -1.62 3.88 6.98
C ALA A 67 -1.02 5.22 6.54
N GLU A 68 0.27 5.27 6.21
CA GLU A 68 0.94 6.47 5.72
C GLU A 68 0.44 6.91 4.32
N ALA A 69 0.11 5.95 3.46
CA ALA A 69 -0.49 6.22 2.15
C ALA A 69 -1.90 6.83 2.30
N ARG A 70 -2.75 6.30 3.18
CA ARG A 70 -4.08 6.86 3.49
C ARG A 70 -3.98 8.27 4.04
N ARG A 71 -2.98 8.56 4.89
CA ARG A 71 -2.73 9.94 5.39
C ARG A 71 -2.37 10.93 4.28
N ARG A 72 -1.84 10.45 3.14
CA ARG A 72 -1.49 11.25 1.95
C ARG A 72 -2.59 11.25 0.88
N GLY A 73 -3.78 10.77 1.24
CA GLY A 73 -4.98 10.86 0.40
C GLY A 73 -5.25 9.65 -0.48
N PHE A 74 -4.40 8.61 -0.47
CA PHE A 74 -4.67 7.40 -1.26
C PHE A 74 -5.87 6.62 -0.70
N GLN A 75 -6.82 6.32 -1.60
CA GLN A 75 -8.00 5.53 -1.28
C GLN A 75 -7.70 4.05 -1.55
N ILE A 76 -7.16 3.37 -0.53
CA ILE A 76 -6.87 1.93 -0.57
C ILE A 76 -8.04 1.19 0.07
N THR A 77 -8.76 0.41 -0.74
CA THR A 77 -9.90 -0.40 -0.27
C THR A 77 -9.55 -1.88 -0.25
N GLU A 78 -10.09 -2.59 0.73
CA GLU A 78 -9.87 -4.02 0.94
C GLU A 78 -11.24 -4.69 1.00
N ARG A 79 -11.46 -5.74 0.20
CA ARG A 79 -12.72 -6.49 0.11
C ARG A 79 -12.43 -7.97 0.28
N VAL A 80 -13.13 -8.61 1.20
CA VAL A 80 -13.03 -10.05 1.46
C VAL A 80 -14.34 -10.71 1.05
N ARG A 81 -14.26 -11.80 0.29
CA ARG A 81 -15.42 -12.56 -0.20
C ARG A 81 -15.16 -14.05 -0.06
N ASP A 82 -16.12 -14.81 0.47
CA ASP A 82 -16.07 -16.26 0.39
C ASP A 82 -16.36 -16.68 -1.06
N THR A 83 -15.57 -17.61 -1.61
CA THR A 83 -15.68 -18.06 -3.01
C THR A 83 -16.26 -19.46 -3.14
N GLY A 84 -16.59 -20.10 -2.01
CA GLY A 84 -17.21 -21.43 -1.99
C GLY A 84 -18.73 -21.36 -2.14
N ASP A 85 -19.19 -21.20 -3.38
CA ASP A 85 -20.51 -21.66 -3.86
C ASP A 85 -20.30 -22.69 -4.97
#